data_AF-K9SHY4-F1
#
_entry.id   AF-K9SHY4-F1
#
_cell.length_a   1.000
_cell.length_b   1.000
_cell.length_c   1.000
_cell.angle_alpha   90.00
_cell.angle_beta   90.00
_cell.angle_gamma   90.00
#
_symmetry.space_group_name_H-M   'P 1'
#
loop_
_entity.id
_entity.type
_entity.pdbx_description
1 polymer ?
#
loop_
_entity_poly.entity_id
_entity_poly.type
_entity_poly.pdbx_seq_one_letter_code
_entity_poly.pdbx_strand_id
1 'polypeptide(L)'
;MTVKTAEELFEEGLTRYKAGDELSEIIPIFKTVCDRQPKIASGWTCLSWLYLLDGKATLAYKAAQKAVKLNPEDPQARINIAIAMLETGQKGVRTHIEAAQNWLMILEDLKPEVVENFEDGMRRRPNWANLERVKNWVLDN
;
A
#
# COMPACT_ATOMS: atom_id res chain seq x y z
N MET A 1 -1.64 23.71 -22.37
CA MET A 1 -1.53 23.05 -21.06
C MET A 1 -0.61 21.86 -21.24
N THR A 2 0.52 21.82 -20.53
CA THR A 2 1.41 20.65 -20.53
C THR A 2 0.75 19.55 -19.69
N VAL A 3 0.63 18.36 -20.28
CA VAL A 3 0.16 17.18 -19.56
C VAL A 3 1.30 16.76 -18.63
N LYS A 4 1.06 16.69 -17.32
CA LYS A 4 2.04 16.23 -16.33
C LYS A 4 2.59 14.84 -16.70
N THR A 5 3.78 14.44 -16.28
CA THR A 5 4.29 13.06 -16.44
C THR A 5 3.70 12.12 -15.39
N ALA A 6 4.02 10.82 -15.44
CA ALA A 6 3.60 9.89 -14.39
C ALA A 6 4.37 10.15 -13.09
N GLU A 7 5.64 10.52 -13.19
CA GLU A 7 6.51 10.90 -12.07
C GLU A 7 6.01 12.16 -11.38
N GLU A 8 5.67 13.20 -12.16
CA GLU A 8 5.11 14.44 -11.59
C GLU A 8 3.78 14.21 -10.87
N LEU A 9 2.93 13.33 -11.42
CA LEU A 9 1.68 12.91 -10.77
C LEU A 9 1.93 12.06 -9.52
N PHE A 10 2.96 11.21 -9.53
CA PHE A 10 3.33 10.41 -8.37
C PHE A 10 3.76 11.30 -7.20
N GLU A 11 4.66 12.25 -7.45
CA GLU A 11 5.11 13.23 -6.45
C GLU A 11 3.95 14.10 -5.96
N GLU A 12 3.11 14.60 -6.86
CA GLU A 12 1.89 15.34 -6.49
C GLU A 12 0.98 14.50 -5.58
N GLY A 13 0.72 13.25 -5.95
CA GLY A 13 -0.10 12.33 -5.17
C GLY A 13 0.46 12.11 -3.77
N LEU A 14 1.78 11.93 -3.64
CA LEU A 14 2.45 11.80 -2.35
C LEU A 14 2.39 13.09 -1.51
N THR A 15 2.63 14.25 -2.13
CA THR A 15 2.52 15.54 -1.43
C THR A 15 1.11 15.75 -0.89
N ARG A 16 0.09 15.53 -1.71
CA ARG A 16 -1.32 15.67 -1.32
C ARG A 16 -1.73 14.67 -0.25
N TYR A 17 -1.26 13.43 -0.36
CA TYR A 17 -1.44 12.42 0.68
C TYR A 17 -0.87 12.88 2.03
N LYS A 18 0.39 13.35 2.04
CA LYS A 18 1.05 13.85 3.25
C LYS A 18 0.37 15.11 3.81
N ALA A 19 -0.18 15.97 2.96
CA ALA A 19 -0.94 17.15 3.36
C ALA A 19 -2.29 16.81 4.03
N GLY A 20 -2.77 15.57 3.88
CA GLY A 20 -4.04 15.13 4.45
C GLY A 20 -5.24 15.37 3.54
N ASP A 21 -5.01 15.58 2.24
CA ASP A 21 -6.09 15.76 1.27
C ASP A 21 -7.01 14.54 1.22
N GLU A 22 -8.24 14.78 0.78
CA GLU A 22 -9.28 13.75 0.69
C GLU A 22 -8.87 12.61 -0.25
N LEU A 23 -9.10 11.36 0.18
CA LEU A 23 -8.77 10.17 -0.62
C LEU A 23 -9.47 10.17 -1.98
N SER A 24 -10.67 10.74 -2.04
CA SER A 24 -11.45 10.89 -3.28
C SER A 24 -10.75 11.74 -4.35
N GLU A 25 -9.84 12.63 -3.94
CA GLU A 25 -9.06 13.48 -4.83
C GLU A 25 -7.67 12.90 -5.15
N ILE A 26 -7.10 12.09 -4.26
CA ILE A 26 -5.78 11.48 -4.43
C ILE A 26 -5.86 10.19 -5.27
N ILE A 27 -6.89 9.35 -5.07
CA ILE A 27 -7.04 8.08 -5.78
C ILE A 27 -7.02 8.25 -7.33
N PRO A 28 -7.74 9.22 -7.93
CA PRO A 28 -7.69 9.45 -9.37
C PRO A 28 -6.28 9.76 -9.91
N ILE A 29 -5.43 10.41 -9.11
CA ILE A 29 -4.04 10.70 -9.46
C ILE A 29 -3.26 9.39 -9.58
N PHE A 30 -3.30 8.54 -8.55
CA PHE A 30 -2.60 7.26 -8.57
C PHE A 30 -3.14 6.26 -9.58
N LYS A 31 -4.44 6.32 -9.92
CA LYS A 31 -4.99 5.59 -11.07
C LYS A 31 -4.30 6.04 -12.36
N THR A 32 -4.19 7.35 -12.59
CA THR A 32 -3.53 7.91 -13.77
C THR A 32 -2.04 7.54 -13.83
N VAL A 33 -1.34 7.53 -12.69
CA VAL A 33 0.04 7.02 -12.58
C VAL A 33 0.11 5.57 -13.06
N CYS A 34 -0.75 4.71 -12.52
CA CYS A 34 -0.77 3.28 -12.86
C CYS A 34 -1.13 3.03 -14.34
N ASP A 35 -2.03 3.84 -14.91
CA ASP A 35 -2.44 3.73 -16.31
C ASP A 35 -1.29 4.11 -17.25
N ARG A 36 -0.49 5.12 -16.88
CA ARG A 36 0.66 5.58 -17.67
C ARG A 36 1.89 4.70 -17.50
N GLN A 37 2.08 4.15 -16.32
CA GLN A 37 3.23 3.29 -15.98
C GLN A 37 2.79 1.96 -15.36
N PRO A 38 2.09 1.10 -16.14
CA PRO A 38 1.47 -0.13 -15.63
C PRO A 38 2.47 -1.22 -15.21
N LYS A 39 3.78 -0.99 -15.44
CA LYS A 39 4.89 -1.89 -15.08
C LYS A 39 5.71 -1.40 -13.89
N ILE A 40 5.38 -0.25 -13.31
CA ILE A 40 6.08 0.29 -12.14
C ILE A 40 5.30 -0.05 -10.88
N ALA A 41 5.95 -0.77 -9.95
CA ALA A 41 5.28 -1.34 -8.78
C ALA A 41 4.80 -0.28 -7.78
N SER A 42 5.60 0.77 -7.54
CA SER A 42 5.34 1.79 -6.51
C SER A 42 3.97 2.47 -6.66
N GLY A 43 3.56 2.79 -7.90
CA GLY A 43 2.23 3.34 -8.18
C GLY A 43 1.09 2.41 -7.72
N TRP A 44 1.24 1.10 -7.97
CA TRP A 44 0.27 0.09 -7.53
C TRP A 44 0.31 -0.12 -6.02
N THR A 45 1.48 -0.06 -5.38
CA THR A 45 1.62 -0.12 -3.92
C THR A 45 0.85 1.03 -3.28
N CYS A 46 1.09 2.27 -3.70
CA CYS A 46 0.36 3.45 -3.21
C CYS A 46 -1.14 3.37 -3.49
N LEU A 47 -1.54 3.00 -4.72
CA LEU A 47 -2.96 2.88 -5.07
C LEU A 47 -3.68 1.83 -4.21
N SER A 48 -3.02 0.72 -3.91
CA SER A 48 -3.59 -0.31 -3.04
C SER A 48 -3.78 0.19 -1.60
N TRP A 49 -2.81 0.94 -1.07
CA TRP A 49 -2.90 1.56 0.25
C TRP A 49 -4.05 2.56 0.33
N LEU A 50 -4.17 3.44 -0.66
CA LEU A 50 -5.27 4.42 -0.73
C LEU A 50 -6.64 3.74 -0.78
N TYR A 51 -6.77 2.65 -1.53
CA TYR A 51 -8.03 1.88 -1.54
C TYR A 51 -8.32 1.20 -0.20
N LEU A 52 -7.31 0.76 0.54
CA LEU A 52 -7.52 0.18 1.86
C LEU A 52 -8.00 1.23 2.88
N LEU A 53 -7.40 2.43 2.83
CA LEU A 53 -7.83 3.57 3.65
C LEU A 53 -9.27 3.98 3.33
N ASP A 54 -9.64 3.98 2.06
CA ASP A 54 -10.97 4.31 1.55
C ASP A 54 -11.99 3.15 1.70
N GLY A 55 -11.62 2.06 2.38
CA GLY A 55 -12.49 0.90 2.62
C GLY A 55 -12.81 0.05 1.37
N LYS A 56 -12.16 0.31 0.24
CA LYS A 56 -12.36 -0.38 -1.05
C LYS A 56 -11.48 -1.62 -1.17
N ALA A 57 -11.60 -2.54 -0.23
CA ALA A 57 -10.71 -3.70 -0.11
C ALA A 57 -10.60 -4.59 -1.36
N THR A 58 -11.68 -4.78 -2.12
CA THR A 58 -11.64 -5.55 -3.38
C THR A 58 -10.78 -4.87 -4.45
N LEU A 59 -10.78 -3.53 -4.52
CA LEU A 59 -9.91 -2.79 -5.43
C LEU A 59 -8.47 -2.80 -4.94
N ALA A 60 -8.28 -2.64 -3.62
CA ALA A 60 -6.98 -2.77 -2.99
C ALA A 60 -6.32 -4.12 -3.29
N TYR A 61 -7.07 -5.22 -3.18
CA TYR A 61 -6.55 -6.57 -3.46
C TYR A 61 -6.02 -6.68 -4.89
N LYS A 62 -6.77 -6.16 -5.88
CA LYS A 62 -6.34 -6.17 -7.29
C LYS A 62 -5.08 -5.33 -7.51
N ALA A 63 -5.02 -4.14 -6.94
CA ALA A 63 -3.85 -3.26 -7.04
C ALA A 63 -2.62 -3.86 -6.35
N ALA A 64 -2.78 -4.41 -5.14
CA ALA A 64 -1.70 -5.02 -4.38
C ALA A 64 -1.19 -6.32 -5.05
N GLN A 65 -2.07 -7.12 -5.65
CA GLN A 65 -1.66 -8.28 -6.45
C GLN A 65 -0.78 -7.87 -7.63
N LYS A 66 -1.10 -6.75 -8.29
CA LYS A 66 -0.27 -6.20 -9.36
C LYS A 66 1.08 -5.70 -8.82
N ALA A 67 1.08 -4.97 -7.70
CA ALA A 67 2.29 -4.48 -7.04
C ALA A 67 3.25 -5.62 -6.68
N VAL A 68 2.76 -6.65 -5.97
CA VAL A 68 3.54 -7.83 -5.58
C VAL A 68 4.06 -8.62 -6.80
N LYS A 69 3.30 -8.68 -7.90
CA LYS A 69 3.75 -9.33 -9.12
C LYS A 69 4.91 -8.57 -9.79
N LEU A 70 4.89 -7.24 -9.73
CA LEU A 70 5.91 -6.37 -10.35
C LEU A 70 7.17 -6.25 -9.49
N ASN A 71 6.99 -6.15 -8.17
CA ASN A 71 8.08 -6.15 -7.19
C ASN A 71 7.74 -7.12 -6.04
N PRO A 72 8.21 -8.38 -6.12
CA PRO A 72 7.98 -9.37 -5.07
C PRO A 72 8.70 -9.08 -3.75
N GLU A 73 9.68 -8.17 -3.78
CA GLU A 73 10.60 -7.81 -2.69
C GLU A 73 10.10 -6.62 -1.86
N ASP A 74 9.05 -5.92 -2.33
CA ASP A 74 8.44 -4.80 -1.61
C ASP A 74 7.65 -5.30 -0.39
N PRO A 75 8.12 -5.05 0.86
CA PRO A 75 7.40 -5.47 2.06
C PRO A 75 6.06 -4.73 2.22
N GLN A 76 5.96 -3.47 1.78
CA GLN A 76 4.72 -2.71 1.87
C GLN A 76 3.65 -3.27 0.92
N ALA A 77 4.03 -3.69 -0.29
CA ALA A 77 3.10 -4.37 -1.20
C ALA A 77 2.57 -5.69 -0.62
N ARG A 78 3.43 -6.46 0.07
CA ARG A 78 3.06 -7.70 0.77
C ARG A 78 2.11 -7.43 1.94
N ILE A 79 2.35 -6.37 2.71
CA ILE A 79 1.48 -5.92 3.80
C ILE A 79 0.10 -5.52 3.24
N ASN A 80 0.07 -4.69 2.19
CA ASN A 80 -1.18 -4.20 1.62
C ASN A 80 -2.05 -5.35 1.08
N ILE A 81 -1.46 -6.34 0.40
CA ILE A 81 -2.24 -7.48 -0.06
C ILE A 81 -2.71 -8.36 1.11
N ALA A 82 -1.91 -8.54 2.16
CA ALA A 82 -2.30 -9.29 3.35
C ALA A 82 -3.54 -8.67 4.03
N ILE A 83 -3.53 -7.34 4.20
CA ILE A 83 -4.68 -6.61 4.74
C ILE A 83 -5.90 -6.76 3.82
N ALA A 84 -5.73 -6.53 2.51
CA ALA A 84 -6.83 -6.65 1.54
C ALA A 84 -7.43 -8.06 1.52
N MET A 85 -6.60 -9.09 1.69
CA MET A 85 -7.03 -10.48 1.78
C MET A 85 -7.88 -10.75 3.02
N LEU A 86 -7.50 -10.21 4.19
CA LEU A 86 -8.31 -10.32 5.40
C LEU A 86 -9.67 -9.64 5.25
N GLU A 87 -9.67 -8.41 4.72
CA GLU A 87 -10.89 -7.62 4.48
C GLU A 87 -11.84 -8.27 3.46
N THR A 88 -11.33 -9.15 2.59
CA THR A 88 -12.10 -9.82 1.54
C THR A 88 -12.26 -11.33 1.74
N GLY A 89 -11.82 -11.87 2.89
CA GLY A 89 -11.94 -13.29 3.22
C GLY A 89 -11.08 -14.23 2.37
N GLN A 90 -10.01 -13.74 1.75
CA GLN A 90 -9.11 -14.54 0.92
C GLN A 90 -8.14 -15.36 1.79
N LYS A 91 -7.79 -16.56 1.30
CA LYS A 91 -6.82 -17.47 1.96
C LYS A 91 -5.39 -17.17 1.49
N GLY A 92 -4.39 -17.58 2.27
CA GLY A 92 -2.97 -17.45 1.90
C GLY A 92 -2.27 -16.23 2.49
N VAL A 93 -2.90 -15.54 3.46
CA VAL A 93 -2.34 -14.34 4.11
C VAL A 93 -0.95 -14.59 4.69
N ARG A 94 -0.73 -15.76 5.30
CA ARG A 94 0.53 -16.14 5.96
C ARG A 94 1.76 -15.98 5.05
N THR A 95 1.66 -16.41 3.79
CA THR A 95 2.76 -16.32 2.82
C THR A 95 3.18 -14.87 2.56
N HIS A 96 2.25 -13.92 2.63
CA HIS A 96 2.56 -12.51 2.46
C HIS A 96 3.18 -11.90 3.73
N ILE A 97 2.73 -12.33 4.91
CA ILE A 97 3.33 -11.94 6.19
C ILE A 97 4.78 -12.42 6.27
N GLU A 98 5.03 -13.71 6.02
CA GLU A 98 6.39 -14.29 6.07
C GLU A 98 7.31 -13.61 5.06
N ALA A 99 6.82 -13.29 3.86
CA ALA A 99 7.60 -12.54 2.87
C ALA A 99 7.92 -11.12 3.36
N ALA A 100 6.96 -10.38 3.94
CA ALA A 100 7.20 -9.05 4.47
C ALA A 100 8.26 -9.08 5.59
N GLN A 101 8.15 -10.04 6.52
CA GLN A 101 9.14 -10.23 7.60
C GLN A 101 10.55 -10.50 7.05
N ASN A 102 10.68 -11.42 6.09
CA ASN A 102 11.97 -11.76 5.50
C ASN A 102 12.61 -10.55 4.81
N TRP A 103 11.84 -9.77 4.05
CA TRP A 103 12.38 -8.59 3.38
C TRP A 103 12.73 -7.47 4.34
N LEU A 104 11.97 -7.29 5.44
CA LEU A 104 12.33 -6.32 6.49
C LEU A 104 13.57 -6.72 7.28
N MET A 105 13.90 -8.02 7.35
CA MET A 105 15.17 -8.49 7.91
C MET A 105 16.36 -8.19 6.99
N ILE A 106 16.15 -8.21 5.67
CA ILE A 106 17.22 -7.96 4.68
C ILE A 106 17.39 -6.46 4.41
N LEU A 107 16.27 -5.73 4.33
CA LEU A 107 16.17 -4.32 3.99
C LEU A 107 15.81 -3.52 5.25
N GLU A 108 16.69 -3.56 6.25
CA GLU A 108 16.42 -2.99 7.58
C GLU A 108 16.05 -1.49 7.53
N ASP A 109 16.60 -0.75 6.55
CA ASP A 109 16.31 0.66 6.30
C ASP A 109 14.84 0.95 5.95
N LEU A 110 14.08 -0.06 5.49
CA LEU A 110 12.66 0.08 5.20
C LEU A 110 11.78 -0.07 6.45
N LYS A 111 12.31 -0.63 7.55
CA LYS A 111 11.52 -0.90 8.76
C LYS A 111 10.93 0.38 9.38
N PRO A 112 11.66 1.50 9.52
CA PRO A 112 11.08 2.74 10.03
C PRO A 112 9.93 3.26 9.17
N GLU A 113 10.05 3.20 7.84
CA GLU A 113 8.99 3.63 6.92
C GLU A 113 7.74 2.74 7.06
N VAL A 114 7.91 1.43 7.17
CA VAL A 114 6.79 0.50 7.37
C VAL A 114 6.08 0.74 8.71
N VAL A 115 6.83 1.01 9.77
CA VAL A 115 6.24 1.37 11.09
C VAL A 115 5.41 2.65 10.96
N GLU A 116 5.94 3.69 10.34
CA GLU A 116 5.21 4.95 10.11
C GLU A 116 3.95 4.71 9.27
N ASN A 117 4.01 3.87 8.22
CA ASN A 117 2.84 3.56 7.40
C ASN A 117 1.72 2.88 8.20
N PHE A 118 2.06 1.96 9.12
CA PHE A 118 1.07 1.38 10.03
C PHE A 118 0.45 2.44 10.95
N GLU A 119 1.28 3.32 11.53
CA GLU A 119 0.83 4.37 12.43
C GLU A 119 -0.06 5.40 11.73
N ASP A 120 0.35 5.86 10.54
CA ASP A 120 -0.44 6.76 9.70
C ASP A 120 -1.78 6.12 9.29
N GLY A 121 -1.77 4.83 8.95
CA GLY A 121 -3.00 4.07 8.66
C GLY A 121 -3.97 4.04 9.84
N MET A 122 -3.46 3.83 11.06
CA MET A 122 -4.27 3.85 12.29
C MET A 122 -4.77 5.26 12.62
N ARG A 123 -3.98 6.31 12.35
CA ARG A 123 -4.38 7.72 12.52
C ARG A 123 -5.51 8.10 11.56
N ARG A 124 -5.43 7.69 10.30
CA ARG A 124 -6.41 8.03 9.25
C ARG A 124 -7.68 7.18 9.32
N ARG A 125 -7.56 5.92 9.71
CA ARG A 125 -8.69 5.00 9.89
C ARG A 125 -8.60 4.36 11.29
N PRO A 126 -9.15 5.04 12.31
CA PRO A 126 -9.20 4.48 13.66
C PRO A 126 -9.97 3.16 13.70
N ASN A 127 -9.60 2.28 14.64
CA ASN A 127 -10.24 0.97 14.85
C ASN A 127 -10.14 0.00 13.65
N TRP A 128 -9.06 0.11 12.87
CA TRP A 128 -8.80 -0.80 11.75
C TRP A 128 -8.19 -2.14 12.23
N ALA A 129 -9.05 -3.04 12.71
CA ALA A 129 -8.65 -4.30 13.34
C ALA A 129 -7.73 -5.19 12.48
N ASN A 130 -7.95 -5.27 11.16
CA ASN A 130 -7.08 -6.05 10.28
C ASN A 130 -5.71 -5.41 10.07
N LEU A 131 -5.61 -4.07 10.05
CA LEU A 131 -4.32 -3.38 10.01
C LEU A 131 -3.52 -3.66 11.28
N GLU A 132 -4.15 -3.53 12.45
CA GLU A 132 -3.51 -3.82 13.75
C GLU A 132 -3.04 -5.27 13.83
N ARG A 133 -3.88 -6.21 13.42
CA ARG A 133 -3.51 -7.63 13.36
C ARG A 133 -2.30 -7.88 12.45
N VAL A 134 -2.28 -7.29 11.25
CA VAL A 134 -1.15 -7.43 10.32
C VAL A 134 0.10 -6.75 10.87
N LYS A 135 -0.02 -5.58 11.51
CA LYS A 135 1.10 -4.90 12.19
C LYS A 135 1.76 -5.84 13.20
N ASN A 136 0.98 -6.42 14.11
CA ASN A 136 1.51 -7.31 15.15
C ASN A 136 2.19 -8.53 14.54
N TRP A 137 1.58 -9.13 13.52
CA TRP A 137 2.21 -10.26 12.84
C TRP A 137 3.52 -9.88 12.14
N VAL A 138 3.62 -8.70 11.53
CA VAL A 138 4.81 -8.29 10.79
C VAL A 138 5.95 -7.82 11.69
N LEU A 139 5.62 -7.13 12.80
CA LEU A 139 6.61 -6.45 13.63
C LEU A 139 6.97 -7.19 14.92
N ASP A 140 6.08 -8.02 15.49
CA ASP A 140 6.25 -8.61 16.82
C ASP A 140 6.89 -10.01 16.80
N ASN A 141 7.81 -10.25 15.86
CA ASN A 141 8.63 -11.48 15.81
C ASN A 141 9.96 -11.31 16.56
#